data_AF-A0A9P7AFB9-F1
#
_entry.id   AF-A0A9P7AFB9-F1
#
_cell.length_a   1.000
_cell.length_b   1.000
_cell.length_c   1.000
_cell.angle_alpha   90.00
_cell.angle_beta   90.00
_cell.angle_gamma   90.00
#
_symmetry.space_group_name_H-M   'P 1'
#
loop_
_entity.id
_entity.type
_entity.pdbx_description
1 polymer ?
#
loop_
_entity_poly.entity_id
_entity_poly.type
_entity_poly.pdbx_seq_one_letter_code
_entity_poly.pdbx_strand_id
1 'polypeptide(L)'
;MHDLGKPIGCPSPSGPHSTSPSSDNVSARETELILKENEFRSKSRKLEKQLATVSRKEREASALLEECKQRLERTTIRHLEDYFTCPLCFEIMACPYSLNPRQCGHTFCATCILKWFFSRLHRVCGSWHEPVDCPMCRSALLYTPDNVPRPESSFPFIPNRTADNAIRGMINTLAKEADSTSDWGQDGHARQEWSRKERHVTPQMTSLAASWINMHGDEFITIKNRLEV
;
A
#
# COMPACT_ATOMS: atom_id res chain seq x y z
N MET A 1 -24.25 30.97 -46.30
CA MET A 1 -23.68 32.21 -45.77
C MET A 1 -22.22 32.22 -46.23
N HIS A 2 -21.89 32.66 -47.44
CA HIS A 2 -22.05 34.02 -47.98
C HIS A 2 -21.51 35.07 -47.02
N ASP A 3 -20.27 35.50 -47.27
CA ASP A 3 -20.04 36.92 -47.51
C ASP A 3 -19.07 37.09 -48.71
N LEU A 4 -19.19 38.21 -49.41
CA LEU A 4 -18.60 38.47 -50.72
C LEU A 4 -17.79 39.78 -50.70
N GLY A 5 -16.50 39.68 -51.04
CA GLY A 5 -15.81 40.71 -51.80
C GLY A 5 -15.26 41.94 -51.06
N LYS A 6 -13.95 42.14 -51.23
CA LYS A 6 -13.41 43.43 -51.70
C LYS A 6 -11.99 43.24 -52.26
N PRO A 7 -11.73 43.54 -53.55
CA PRO A 7 -10.39 43.64 -54.05
C PRO A 7 -9.82 45.02 -53.67
N ILE A 8 -8.78 45.05 -52.84
CA ILE A 8 -8.01 46.27 -52.55
C ILE A 8 -6.73 46.18 -53.39
N GLY A 9 -6.49 47.20 -54.22
CA GLY A 9 -5.39 47.20 -55.19
C GLY A 9 -4.02 47.14 -54.52
N CYS A 10 -3.14 46.29 -55.07
CA CYS A 10 -1.72 46.31 -54.72
C CYS A 10 -1.08 47.57 -55.32
N PRO A 11 -0.49 48.48 -54.53
CA PRO A 11 0.42 49.47 -55.07
C PRO A 11 1.68 48.73 -55.55
N SER A 12 2.02 48.88 -56.83
CA SER A 12 3.27 48.37 -57.39
C SER A 12 4.46 48.95 -56.60
N PRO A 13 5.36 48.12 -56.03
CA PRO A 13 6.59 48.63 -55.46
C PRO A 13 7.47 49.11 -56.61
N SER A 14 7.66 50.41 -56.72
CA SER A 14 8.74 50.99 -57.51
C SER A 14 10.06 50.44 -56.98
N GLY A 15 10.71 49.60 -57.78
CA GLY A 15 11.89 48.85 -57.35
C GLY A 15 13.02 49.79 -56.90
N PRO A 16 13.57 49.62 -55.67
CA PRO A 16 14.75 50.38 -55.26
C PRO A 16 15.95 49.99 -56.13
N HIS A 17 16.74 50.99 -56.52
CA HIS A 17 17.95 50.80 -57.30
C HIS A 17 18.87 49.75 -56.66
N SER A 18 19.26 48.74 -57.46
CA SER A 18 20.25 47.74 -57.09
C SER A 18 21.64 48.38 -56.97
N THR A 19 21.93 48.94 -55.80
CA THR A 19 23.28 49.31 -55.40
C THR A 19 24.03 48.03 -55.06
N SER A 20 24.99 47.67 -55.90
CA SER A 20 25.89 46.54 -55.65
C SER A 20 26.64 46.80 -54.32
N PRO A 21 26.59 45.88 -53.34
CA PRO A 21 27.30 46.07 -52.08
C PRO A 21 28.80 46.13 -52.34
N SER A 22 29.49 47.12 -51.76
CA SER A 22 30.95 47.25 -51.89
C SER A 22 31.67 46.06 -51.25
N SER A 23 32.85 45.75 -51.78
CA SER A 23 33.70 44.64 -51.31
C SER A 23 33.96 44.69 -49.80
N ASP A 24 34.15 45.88 -49.24
CA ASP A 24 34.44 46.08 -47.82
C ASP A 24 33.28 45.65 -46.90
N ASN A 25 32.04 45.78 -47.41
CA ASN A 25 30.83 45.41 -46.68
C ASN A 25 30.65 43.88 -46.55
N VAL A 26 31.31 43.11 -47.43
CA VAL A 26 31.34 41.63 -47.38
C VAL A 26 32.32 41.16 -46.29
N SER A 27 33.53 41.73 -46.25
CA SER A 27 34.59 41.37 -45.29
C SER A 27 34.19 41.63 -43.82
N ALA A 28 33.54 42.77 -43.55
CA ALA A 28 33.02 43.09 -42.22
C ALA A 28 31.99 42.05 -41.74
N ARG A 29 31.10 41.62 -42.64
CA ARG A 29 30.05 40.62 -42.36
C ARG A 29 30.62 39.21 -42.14
N GLU A 30 31.65 38.82 -42.88
CA GLU A 30 32.35 37.54 -42.67
C GLU A 30 33.00 37.48 -41.29
N THR A 31 33.68 38.55 -40.88
CA THR A 31 34.28 38.69 -39.55
C THR A 31 33.25 38.58 -38.43
N GLU A 32 32.09 39.22 -38.59
CA GLU A 32 30.97 39.14 -37.62
C GLU A 32 30.42 37.71 -37.48
N LEU A 33 30.30 36.98 -38.58
CA LEU A 33 29.84 35.59 -38.59
C LEU A 33 30.81 34.66 -37.85
N ILE A 34 32.13 34.83 -38.05
CA ILE A 34 33.17 34.05 -37.34
C ILE A 34 33.11 34.31 -35.83
N LEU A 35 32.90 35.56 -35.40
CA LEU A 35 32.75 35.88 -33.98
C LEU A 35 31.50 35.22 -33.37
N LYS A 36 30.35 35.29 -34.07
CA LYS A 36 29.11 34.62 -33.66
C LYS A 36 29.27 33.10 -33.59
N GLU A 37 29.91 32.47 -34.58
CA GLU A 37 30.15 31.03 -34.56
C GLU A 37 31.00 30.61 -33.36
N ASN A 38 32.08 31.34 -33.07
CA ASN A 38 32.92 31.10 -31.90
C ASN A 38 32.17 31.30 -30.58
N GLU A 39 31.29 32.29 -30.50
CA GLU A 39 30.40 32.50 -29.34
C GLU A 39 29.43 31.32 -29.16
N PHE A 40 28.74 30.89 -30.22
CA PHE A 40 27.84 29.73 -30.18
C PHE A 40 28.58 28.44 -29.83
N ARG A 41 29.76 28.19 -30.39
CA ARG A 41 30.63 27.04 -30.07
C ARG A 41 31.11 27.08 -28.61
N SER A 42 31.34 28.28 -28.05
CA SER A 42 31.61 28.46 -26.62
C SER A 42 30.39 28.17 -25.75
N LYS A 43 29.19 28.62 -26.14
CA LYS A 43 27.92 28.32 -25.47
C LYS A 43 27.58 26.83 -25.49
N SER A 44 27.72 26.15 -26.64
CA SER A 44 27.48 24.70 -26.76
C SER A 44 28.32 23.90 -25.77
N ARG A 45 29.64 24.13 -25.75
CA ARG A 45 30.56 23.46 -24.80
C ARG A 45 30.26 23.77 -23.33
N LYS A 46 29.64 24.91 -23.00
CA LYS A 46 29.17 25.21 -21.64
C LYS A 46 27.91 24.41 -21.31
N LEU A 47 26.95 24.35 -22.22
CA LEU A 47 25.70 23.58 -22.06
C LEU A 47 25.97 22.08 -21.97
N GLU A 48 26.85 21.52 -22.81
CA GLU A 48 27.28 20.11 -22.77
C GLU A 48 27.88 19.74 -21.40
N LYS A 49 28.77 20.60 -20.86
CA LYS A 49 29.35 20.42 -19.52
C LYS A 49 28.30 20.51 -18.41
N GLN A 50 27.34 21.43 -18.54
CA GLN A 50 26.22 21.55 -17.60
C GLN A 50 25.33 20.30 -17.65
N LEU A 51 24.95 19.83 -18.84
CA LEU A 51 24.14 18.63 -19.05
C LEU A 51 24.83 17.38 -18.48
N ALA A 52 26.13 17.18 -18.73
CA ALA A 52 26.90 16.08 -18.14
C ALA A 52 26.96 16.17 -16.60
N THR A 53 27.04 17.39 -16.05
CA THR A 53 27.03 17.61 -14.59
C THR A 53 25.66 17.30 -13.98
N VAL A 54 24.57 17.72 -14.63
CA VAL A 54 23.19 17.44 -14.21
C VAL A 54 22.90 15.95 -14.30
N SER A 55 23.20 15.30 -15.43
CA SER A 55 23.01 13.84 -15.62
C SER A 55 23.83 12.98 -14.66
N ARG A 56 25.00 13.47 -14.19
CA ARG A 56 25.72 12.80 -13.09
C ARG A 56 24.96 12.93 -11.77
N LYS A 57 24.58 14.15 -11.38
CA LYS A 57 23.83 14.42 -10.14
C LYS A 57 22.47 13.72 -10.09
N GLU A 58 21.79 13.61 -11.23
CA GLU A 58 20.54 12.88 -11.38
C GLU A 58 20.73 11.39 -11.07
N ARG A 59 21.74 10.75 -11.64
CA ARG A 59 22.07 9.34 -11.33
C ARG A 59 22.49 9.13 -9.88
N GLU A 60 23.28 10.05 -9.32
CA GLU A 60 23.65 10.04 -7.89
C GLU A 60 22.40 10.15 -6.99
N ALA A 61 21.47 11.05 -7.31
CA ALA A 61 20.23 11.22 -6.57
C ALA A 61 19.29 10.00 -6.69
N SER A 62 19.13 9.43 -7.89
CA SER A 62 18.32 8.22 -8.10
C SER A 62 18.87 7.02 -7.32
N ALA A 63 20.19 6.84 -7.27
CA ALA A 63 20.81 5.78 -6.49
C ALA A 63 20.56 5.93 -4.97
N LEU A 64 20.66 7.16 -4.45
CA LEU A 64 20.38 7.44 -3.03
C LEU A 64 18.90 7.26 -2.66
N LEU A 65 17.98 7.59 -3.59
CA LEU A 65 16.54 7.36 -3.40
C LEU A 65 16.24 5.86 -3.33
N GLU A 66 16.81 5.07 -4.23
CA GLU A 66 16.66 3.60 -4.24
C GLU A 66 17.24 2.94 -2.98
N GLU A 67 18.41 3.40 -2.49
CA GLU A 67 18.95 2.92 -1.20
C GLU A 67 18.00 3.25 -0.03
N CYS A 68 17.45 4.47 0.00
CA CYS A 68 16.50 4.87 1.04
C CYS A 68 15.20 4.06 0.99
N LYS A 69 14.70 3.78 -0.22
CA LYS A 69 13.53 2.94 -0.52
C LYS A 69 13.71 1.53 0.07
N GLN A 70 14.80 0.85 -0.28
CA GLN A 70 15.13 -0.48 0.23
C GLN A 70 15.33 -0.50 1.75
N ARG A 71 15.90 0.56 2.34
CA ARG A 71 16.04 0.67 3.80
C ARG A 71 14.70 0.83 4.50
N LEU A 72 13.78 1.62 3.94
CA LEU A 72 12.41 1.78 4.45
C LEU A 72 11.64 0.46 4.39
N GLU A 73 11.71 -0.24 3.26
CA GLU A 73 11.09 -1.56 3.06
C GLU A 73 11.55 -2.56 4.12
N ARG A 74 12.87 -2.78 4.24
CA ARG A 74 13.45 -3.72 5.23
C ARG A 74 13.08 -3.38 6.67
N THR A 75 13.00 -2.09 7.01
CA THR A 75 12.62 -1.63 8.36
C THR A 75 11.13 -1.86 8.62
N THR A 76 10.28 -1.61 7.62
CA THR A 76 8.82 -1.77 7.73
C THR A 76 8.42 -3.24 7.82
N ILE A 77 9.08 -4.12 7.05
CA ILE A 77 8.89 -5.58 7.15
C ILE A 77 9.27 -6.08 8.55
N ARG A 78 10.45 -5.71 9.06
CA ARG A 78 10.87 -6.07 10.43
C ARG A 78 9.87 -5.60 11.49
N HIS A 79 9.35 -4.37 11.38
CA HIS A 79 8.34 -3.89 12.33
C HIS A 79 7.02 -4.68 12.25
N LEU A 80 6.61 -5.17 11.07
CA LEU A 80 5.48 -6.10 10.97
C LEU A 80 5.80 -7.44 11.65
N GLU A 81 6.98 -8.00 11.40
CA GLU A 81 7.43 -9.28 11.95
C GLU A 81 7.58 -9.23 13.49
N ASP A 82 8.26 -8.22 14.02
CA ASP A 82 8.57 -8.07 15.46
C ASP A 82 7.32 -7.81 16.32
N TYR A 83 6.36 -7.01 15.81
CA TYR A 83 5.25 -6.49 16.61
C TYR A 83 3.86 -6.98 16.22
N PHE A 84 3.69 -7.51 14.99
CA PHE A 84 2.38 -7.85 14.44
C PHE A 84 2.27 -9.30 13.93
N THR A 85 3.21 -10.16 14.28
CA THR A 85 3.11 -11.61 14.03
C THR A 85 2.09 -12.27 14.94
N CYS A 86 1.19 -13.08 14.36
CA CYS A 86 0.25 -13.91 15.09
C CYS A 86 0.95 -15.11 15.72
N PRO A 87 0.87 -15.34 17.03
CA PRO A 87 1.57 -16.45 17.69
C PRO A 87 0.94 -17.84 17.44
N LEU A 88 -0.13 -17.92 16.65
CA LEU A 88 -0.78 -19.19 16.27
C LEU A 88 -0.43 -19.67 14.86
N CYS A 89 -0.14 -18.76 13.92
CA CYS A 89 0.28 -19.10 12.55
C CYS A 89 1.68 -18.61 12.17
N PHE A 90 2.30 -17.77 13.00
CA PHE A 90 3.61 -17.15 12.77
C PHE A 90 3.69 -16.28 11.51
N GLU A 91 2.55 -15.67 11.13
CA GLU A 91 2.42 -14.73 10.02
C GLU A 91 1.94 -13.36 10.51
N ILE A 92 2.11 -12.31 9.69
CA ILE A 92 1.56 -10.98 9.95
C ILE A 92 0.03 -11.05 10.11
N MET A 93 -0.48 -10.49 11.21
CA MET A 93 -1.89 -10.61 11.58
C MET A 93 -2.84 -10.09 10.50
N ALA A 94 -3.78 -10.94 10.07
CA ALA A 94 -4.92 -10.56 9.24
C ALA A 94 -6.19 -10.48 10.10
N CYS A 95 -6.87 -9.33 10.07
CA CYS A 95 -7.98 -9.00 10.96
C CYS A 95 -7.67 -9.31 12.44
N PRO A 96 -6.81 -8.51 13.11
CA PRO A 96 -6.42 -8.77 14.50
C PRO A 96 -7.60 -8.60 15.46
N TYR A 97 -7.85 -9.63 16.27
CA TYR A 97 -8.81 -9.58 17.40
C TYR A 97 -8.08 -9.88 18.70
N SER A 98 -8.39 -9.09 19.72
CA SER A 98 -7.95 -9.31 21.09
C SER A 98 -8.96 -10.18 21.84
N LEU A 99 -8.44 -11.10 22.65
CA LEU A 99 -9.21 -11.69 23.75
C LEU A 99 -9.57 -10.60 24.76
N ASN A 100 -10.68 -10.78 25.49
CA ASN A 100 -11.22 -9.75 26.38
C ASN A 100 -10.11 -9.08 27.26
N PRO A 101 -9.91 -7.74 27.16
CA PRO A 101 -8.85 -7.02 27.88
C PRO A 101 -8.94 -7.13 29.40
N ARG A 102 -10.12 -7.45 29.96
CA ARG A 102 -10.28 -7.70 31.41
C ARG A 102 -9.59 -8.99 31.89
N GLN A 103 -9.09 -9.82 30.99
CA GLN A 103 -8.43 -11.09 31.28
C GLN A 103 -6.97 -11.12 30.82
N CYS A 104 -6.68 -10.76 29.56
CA CYS A 104 -5.30 -10.72 29.08
C CYS A 104 -5.03 -9.84 27.84
N GLY A 105 -6.02 -9.51 27.02
CA GLY A 105 -5.84 -8.60 25.86
C GLY A 105 -5.03 -9.15 24.67
N HIS A 106 -4.45 -10.35 24.76
CA HIS A 106 -3.62 -10.94 23.69
C HIS A 106 -4.35 -10.96 22.34
N THR A 107 -3.62 -10.61 21.28
CA THR A 107 -4.15 -10.39 19.93
C THR A 107 -3.69 -11.50 18.97
N PHE A 108 -4.59 -11.90 18.06
CA PHE A 108 -4.36 -12.97 17.08
C PHE A 108 -5.07 -12.63 15.76
N CYS A 109 -4.72 -13.31 14.66
CA CYS A 109 -5.60 -13.38 13.49
C CYS A 109 -6.98 -13.90 13.90
N ALA A 110 -8.04 -13.28 13.40
CA ALA A 110 -9.42 -13.70 13.65
C ALA A 110 -9.65 -15.21 13.38
N THR A 111 -9.20 -15.75 12.25
CA THR A 111 -9.34 -17.19 11.95
C THR A 111 -8.62 -18.08 12.94
N CYS A 112 -7.42 -17.68 13.36
CA CYS A 112 -6.59 -18.50 14.26
C CYS A 112 -7.24 -18.61 15.63
N ILE A 113 -7.74 -17.50 16.19
CA ILE A 113 -8.41 -17.54 17.49
C ILE A 113 -9.81 -18.18 17.42
N LEU A 114 -10.53 -18.05 16.30
CA LEU A 114 -11.73 -18.84 16.03
C LEU A 114 -11.43 -20.35 16.00
N LYS A 115 -10.46 -20.79 15.18
CA LYS A 115 -10.06 -22.21 15.11
C LYS A 115 -9.66 -22.74 16.49
N TRP A 116 -8.89 -21.98 17.27
CA TRP A 116 -8.56 -22.35 18.65
C TRP A 116 -9.81 -22.50 19.54
N PHE A 117 -10.68 -21.48 19.57
CA PHE A 117 -11.86 -21.46 20.45
C PHE A 117 -12.87 -22.55 20.10
N PHE A 118 -13.16 -22.74 18.80
CA PHE A 118 -14.06 -23.79 18.32
C PHE A 118 -13.44 -25.18 18.37
N SER A 119 -12.11 -25.35 18.42
CA SER A 119 -11.49 -26.68 18.65
C SER A 119 -11.97 -27.31 19.96
N ARG A 120 -12.24 -26.49 20.98
CA ARG A 120 -12.71 -26.89 22.32
C ARG A 120 -14.22 -27.13 22.42
N LEU A 121 -14.99 -26.79 21.38
CA LEU A 121 -16.43 -27.07 21.33
C LEU A 121 -16.68 -28.58 21.21
N HIS A 122 -17.55 -29.13 22.05
CA HIS A 122 -17.94 -30.54 22.00
C HIS A 122 -18.89 -30.81 20.82
N ARG A 123 -18.49 -31.71 19.91
CA ARG A 123 -19.22 -31.98 18.65
C ARG A 123 -20.65 -32.50 18.81
N VAL A 124 -20.98 -33.15 19.94
CA VAL A 124 -22.27 -33.83 20.10
C VAL A 124 -23.35 -32.89 20.64
N CYS A 125 -23.03 -32.01 21.59
CA CYS A 125 -24.00 -31.10 22.20
C CYS A 125 -23.87 -29.63 21.74
N GLY A 126 -22.72 -29.22 21.19
CA GLY A 126 -22.50 -27.83 20.80
C GLY A 126 -22.26 -26.88 21.99
N SER A 127 -21.71 -27.40 23.09
CA SER A 127 -21.32 -26.64 24.28
C SER A 127 -19.81 -26.76 24.57
N TRP A 128 -19.30 -25.85 25.40
CA TRP A 128 -17.94 -25.93 25.96
C TRP A 128 -18.02 -26.44 27.41
N HIS A 129 -17.62 -27.70 27.62
CA HIS A 129 -17.63 -28.32 28.96
C HIS A 129 -16.48 -27.85 29.88
N GLU A 130 -15.46 -27.22 29.30
CA GLU A 130 -14.30 -26.68 29.99
C GLU A 130 -14.11 -25.20 29.58
N PRO A 131 -13.61 -24.33 30.47
CA PRO A 131 -13.20 -22.98 30.10
C PRO A 131 -12.17 -23.04 28.97
N VAL A 132 -12.35 -22.19 27.94
CA VAL A 132 -11.33 -22.03 26.90
C VAL A 132 -10.26 -21.09 27.42
N ASP A 133 -9.00 -21.49 27.36
CA ASP A 133 -7.88 -20.64 27.78
C ASP A 133 -7.30 -19.81 26.62
N CYS A 134 -6.68 -18.67 26.96
CA CYS A 134 -5.82 -17.93 26.06
C CYS A 134 -4.62 -18.79 25.62
N PRO A 135 -4.34 -18.95 24.31
CA PRO A 135 -3.19 -19.72 23.83
C PRO A 135 -1.83 -19.22 24.32
N MET A 136 -1.70 -17.91 24.59
CA MET A 136 -0.44 -17.27 24.96
C MET A 136 -0.12 -17.36 26.44
N CYS A 137 -1.07 -17.03 27.31
CA CYS A 137 -0.83 -16.87 28.75
C CYS A 137 -1.64 -17.83 29.63
N ARG A 138 -2.49 -18.68 29.03
CA ARG A 138 -3.40 -19.61 29.72
C ARG A 138 -4.40 -18.95 30.67
N SER A 139 -4.61 -17.64 30.59
CA SER A 139 -5.73 -16.98 31.28
C SER A 139 -7.05 -17.52 30.71
N ALA A 140 -7.92 -18.05 31.58
CA ALA A 140 -9.25 -18.52 31.22
C ALA A 140 -10.09 -17.39 30.59
N LEU A 141 -10.83 -17.72 29.53
CA LEU A 141 -11.77 -16.82 28.88
C LEU A 141 -13.11 -16.77 29.61
N LEU A 142 -13.94 -15.79 29.25
CA LEU A 142 -15.30 -15.68 29.78
C LEU A 142 -16.11 -16.94 29.42
N TYR A 143 -16.84 -17.45 30.41
CA TYR A 143 -17.75 -18.58 30.24
C TYR A 143 -18.86 -18.24 29.23
N THR A 144 -19.10 -19.15 28.28
CA THR A 144 -20.14 -18.99 27.25
C THR A 144 -21.43 -19.68 27.72
N PRO A 145 -22.51 -18.97 28.12
CA PRO A 145 -23.40 -19.45 29.19
C PRO A 145 -24.37 -20.64 28.94
N ASP A 146 -24.25 -21.34 27.81
CA ASP A 146 -25.25 -22.26 27.22
C ASP A 146 -26.69 -21.70 26.98
N ASN A 147 -27.32 -20.99 27.93
CA ASN A 147 -28.66 -20.45 27.79
C ASN A 147 -28.76 -19.32 26.74
N VAL A 148 -29.85 -19.32 25.98
CA VAL A 148 -30.18 -18.29 24.97
C VAL A 148 -31.41 -17.50 25.46
N PRO A 149 -31.44 -16.15 25.40
CA PRO A 149 -30.39 -15.27 24.88
C PRO A 149 -29.17 -15.15 25.82
N ARG A 150 -27.98 -15.10 25.22
CA ARG A 150 -26.69 -14.90 25.90
C ARG A 150 -26.42 -13.40 26.11
N PRO A 151 -25.77 -12.98 27.21
CA PRO A 151 -25.29 -11.60 27.33
C PRO A 151 -24.29 -11.26 26.23
N GLU A 152 -24.39 -10.09 25.60
CA GLU A 152 -23.43 -9.61 24.59
C GLU A 152 -21.98 -9.61 25.12
N SER A 153 -21.82 -9.29 26.40
CA SER A 153 -20.53 -9.31 27.11
C SER A 153 -19.89 -10.69 27.25
N SER A 154 -20.59 -11.78 26.93
CA SER A 154 -20.02 -13.14 26.87
C SER A 154 -19.27 -13.43 25.58
N PHE A 155 -19.34 -12.55 24.56
CA PHE A 155 -18.54 -12.71 23.34
C PHE A 155 -17.05 -12.48 23.65
N PRO A 156 -16.16 -13.46 23.43
CA PRO A 156 -14.79 -13.41 23.97
C PRO A 156 -13.81 -12.55 23.15
N PHE A 157 -14.22 -12.06 21.97
CA PHE A 157 -13.36 -11.40 20.99
C PHE A 157 -13.71 -9.93 20.79
N ILE A 158 -12.71 -9.06 20.80
CA ILE A 158 -12.86 -7.62 20.50
C ILE A 158 -11.98 -7.26 19.30
N PRO A 159 -12.49 -6.58 18.25
CA PRO A 159 -11.67 -6.16 17.11
C PRO A 159 -10.56 -5.20 17.57
N ASN A 160 -9.29 -5.55 17.33
CA ASN A 160 -8.16 -4.68 17.67
C ASN A 160 -7.91 -3.68 16.51
N ARG A 161 -8.78 -2.68 16.42
CA ARG A 161 -8.74 -1.65 15.35
C ARG A 161 -7.42 -0.88 15.30
N THR A 162 -6.74 -0.71 16.44
CA THR A 162 -5.43 -0.04 16.49
C THR A 162 -4.36 -0.86 15.78
N ALA A 163 -4.28 -2.17 16.08
CA ALA A 163 -3.36 -3.07 15.38
C ALA A 163 -3.73 -3.21 13.90
N ASP A 164 -5.02 -3.36 13.58
CA ASP A 164 -5.52 -3.47 12.20
C ASP A 164 -5.11 -2.26 11.34
N ASN A 165 -5.33 -1.04 11.85
CA ASN A 165 -4.93 0.20 11.18
C ASN A 165 -3.40 0.33 11.03
N ALA A 166 -2.62 -0.08 12.04
CA ALA A 166 -1.16 -0.03 11.97
C ALA A 166 -0.60 -0.99 10.92
N ILE A 167 -1.10 -2.24 10.89
CA ILE A 167 -0.73 -3.26 9.90
C ILE A 167 -1.10 -2.79 8.49
N ARG A 168 -2.34 -2.34 8.28
CA ARG A 168 -2.80 -1.76 7.01
C ARG A 168 -1.92 -0.59 6.56
N GLY A 169 -1.56 0.30 7.47
CA GLY A 169 -0.70 1.45 7.18
C GLY A 169 0.64 1.01 6.62
N MET A 170 1.34 0.12 7.33
CA MET A 170 2.64 -0.40 6.93
C MET A 170 2.58 -1.22 5.64
N ILE A 171 1.61 -2.11 5.46
CA ILE A 171 1.43 -2.88 4.22
C ILE A 171 1.11 -1.96 3.02
N ASN A 172 0.36 -0.87 3.22
CA ASN A 172 0.09 0.09 2.16
C ASN A 172 1.28 1.01 1.86
N THR A 173 2.18 1.25 2.83
CA THR A 173 3.47 1.88 2.57
C THR A 173 4.35 0.95 1.74
N LEU A 174 4.49 -0.33 2.13
CA LEU A 174 5.21 -1.33 1.34
C LEU A 174 4.68 -1.43 -0.09
N ALA A 175 3.36 -1.48 -0.28
CA ALA A 175 2.77 -1.58 -1.61
C ALA A 175 3.05 -0.38 -2.56
N LYS A 176 3.35 0.80 -2.00
CA LYS A 176 3.71 2.01 -2.77
C LYS A 176 5.21 2.18 -2.94
N GLU A 177 5.95 1.87 -1.89
CA GLU A 177 7.38 2.19 -1.74
C GLU A 177 8.29 0.96 -1.91
N ALA A 178 7.77 -0.25 -2.14
CA ALA A 178 8.60 -1.41 -2.50
C ALA A 178 8.89 -1.42 -4.01
N ASP A 179 9.84 -2.27 -4.44
CA ASP A 179 9.92 -2.63 -5.85
C ASP A 179 8.78 -3.57 -6.25
N SER A 180 8.43 -3.55 -7.54
CA SER A 180 7.53 -4.49 -8.21
C SER A 180 7.86 -5.96 -7.98
N THR A 181 9.12 -6.27 -7.65
CA THR A 181 9.60 -7.63 -7.34
C THR A 181 9.41 -8.07 -5.88
N SER A 182 8.99 -7.17 -4.98
CA SER A 182 8.80 -7.48 -3.56
C SER A 182 7.54 -8.32 -3.30
N ASP A 183 7.64 -9.31 -2.41
CA ASP A 183 6.49 -10.11 -1.94
C ASP A 183 5.40 -9.27 -1.24
N TRP A 184 5.76 -8.09 -0.75
CA TRP A 184 4.85 -7.10 -0.16
C TRP A 184 4.53 -5.92 -1.09
N GLY A 185 5.10 -5.91 -2.30
CA GLY A 185 4.79 -4.94 -3.36
C GLY A 185 3.33 -5.03 -3.83
N GLN A 186 2.95 -4.16 -4.77
CA GLN A 186 1.54 -4.01 -5.17
C GLN A 186 0.87 -5.35 -5.51
N ASP A 187 1.54 -6.18 -6.31
CA ASP A 187 1.08 -7.49 -6.77
C ASP A 187 1.82 -8.67 -6.10
N GLY A 188 2.58 -8.41 -5.04
CA GLY A 188 3.38 -9.40 -4.32
C GLY A 188 2.55 -10.50 -3.63
N HIS A 189 3.09 -11.72 -3.61
CA HIS A 189 2.34 -12.91 -3.13
C HIS A 189 1.88 -12.78 -1.68
N ALA A 190 2.77 -12.34 -0.77
CA ALA A 190 2.45 -12.20 0.66
C ALA A 190 1.33 -11.17 0.88
N ARG A 191 1.35 -10.05 0.14
CA ARG A 191 0.28 -9.04 0.18
C ARG A 191 -1.05 -9.59 -0.33
N GLN A 192 -1.05 -10.33 -1.45
CA GLN A 192 -2.26 -10.94 -2.00
C GLN A 192 -2.86 -11.96 -1.02
N GLU A 193 -2.02 -12.78 -0.40
CA GLU A 193 -2.45 -13.77 0.58
C GLU A 193 -3.01 -13.13 1.85
N TRP A 194 -2.34 -12.13 2.43
CA TRP A 194 -2.84 -11.38 3.56
C TRP A 194 -4.21 -10.75 3.25
N SER A 195 -4.35 -10.12 2.07
CA SER A 195 -5.60 -9.52 1.58
C SER A 195 -6.71 -10.56 1.32
N ARG A 196 -6.36 -11.80 1.02
CA ARG A 196 -7.30 -12.93 0.88
C ARG A 196 -7.81 -13.38 2.25
N LYS A 197 -6.90 -13.56 3.23
CA LYS A 197 -7.23 -13.91 4.62
C LYS A 197 -8.19 -12.88 5.22
N GLU A 198 -7.88 -11.60 5.05
CA GLU A 198 -8.69 -10.48 5.53
C GLU A 198 -10.14 -10.47 4.98
N ARG A 199 -10.29 -10.52 3.65
CA ARG A 199 -11.60 -10.43 2.97
C ARG A 199 -12.54 -11.56 3.34
N HIS A 200 -12.00 -12.76 3.57
CA HIS A 200 -12.79 -13.94 3.90
C HIS A 200 -13.31 -13.93 5.35
N VAL A 201 -12.60 -13.25 6.26
CA VAL A 201 -12.76 -13.44 7.71
C VAL A 201 -13.48 -12.29 8.38
N THR A 202 -13.33 -11.06 7.87
CA THR A 202 -14.08 -9.90 8.37
C THR A 202 -15.60 -10.15 8.39
N PRO A 203 -16.25 -10.69 7.34
CA PRO A 203 -17.69 -10.96 7.38
C PRO A 203 -18.06 -12.05 8.39
N GLN A 204 -17.20 -13.06 8.58
CA GLN A 204 -17.47 -14.15 9.52
C GLN A 204 -17.45 -13.68 10.97
N MET A 205 -16.47 -12.86 11.36
CA MET A 205 -16.42 -12.29 12.72
C MET A 205 -17.60 -11.35 12.98
N THR A 206 -17.93 -10.47 12.03
CA THR A 206 -19.07 -9.56 12.16
C THR A 206 -20.39 -10.32 12.26
N SER A 207 -20.60 -11.34 11.42
CA SER A 207 -21.79 -12.18 11.48
C SER A 207 -21.89 -12.94 12.80
N LEU A 208 -20.79 -13.56 13.26
CA LEU A 208 -20.76 -14.30 14.52
C LEU A 208 -21.05 -13.39 15.72
N ALA A 209 -20.44 -12.20 15.77
CA ALA A 209 -20.69 -11.24 16.84
C ALA A 209 -22.16 -10.76 16.86
N ALA A 210 -22.74 -10.52 15.67
CA ALA A 210 -24.13 -10.08 15.55
C ALA A 210 -25.15 -11.18 15.90
N SER A 211 -24.87 -12.46 15.61
CA SER A 211 -25.75 -13.58 15.95
C SER A 211 -25.54 -14.11 17.37
N TRP A 212 -24.37 -13.91 17.98
CA TRP A 212 -23.91 -14.54 19.23
C TRP A 212 -24.98 -14.67 20.33
N ILE A 213 -25.71 -13.59 20.59
CA ILE A 213 -26.77 -13.52 21.61
C ILE A 213 -27.80 -14.63 21.43
N ASN A 214 -28.16 -14.95 20.20
CA ASN A 214 -29.24 -15.88 19.86
C ASN A 214 -28.74 -17.27 19.41
N MET A 215 -27.42 -17.52 19.44
CA MET A 215 -26.86 -18.73 18.85
C MET A 215 -27.01 -19.98 19.72
N HIS A 216 -27.48 -21.05 19.05
CA HIS A 216 -27.64 -22.40 19.58
C HIS A 216 -26.43 -23.31 19.26
N GLY A 217 -26.37 -24.47 19.92
CA GLY A 217 -25.20 -25.37 19.85
C GLY A 217 -24.98 -26.01 18.48
N ASP A 218 -26.04 -26.25 17.72
CA ASP A 218 -26.02 -26.75 16.34
C ASP A 218 -25.42 -25.73 15.36
N GLU A 219 -25.70 -24.44 15.56
CA GLU A 219 -25.04 -23.35 14.82
C GLU A 219 -23.55 -23.28 15.16
N PHE A 220 -23.17 -23.46 16.43
CA PHE A 220 -21.76 -23.54 16.83
C PHE A 220 -21.06 -24.78 16.22
N ILE A 221 -21.72 -25.94 16.16
CA ILE A 221 -21.21 -27.13 15.45
C ILE A 221 -21.02 -26.83 13.96
N THR A 222 -21.97 -26.13 13.33
CA THR A 222 -21.89 -25.72 11.92
C THR A 222 -20.66 -24.82 11.67
N ILE A 223 -20.38 -23.86 12.57
CA ILE A 223 -19.17 -23.03 12.50
C ILE A 223 -17.90 -23.87 12.74
N LYS A 224 -17.89 -24.76 13.74
CA LYS A 224 -16.76 -25.67 14.02
C LYS A 224 -16.38 -26.49 12.79
N ASN A 225 -17.37 -27.06 12.11
CA ASN A 225 -17.17 -27.84 10.89
C ASN A 225 -16.64 -26.98 9.74
N ARG A 226 -17.17 -25.75 9.55
CA ARG A 226 -16.65 -24.79 8.55
C ARG A 226 -15.22 -24.33 8.83
N LEU A 227 -14.80 -24.34 10.09
CA LEU A 227 -13.45 -24.01 10.52
C LEU A 227 -12.46 -25.19 10.43
N GLU A 228 -12.93 -26.39 10.09
CA GLU A 228 -12.11 -27.61 9.98
C GLU A 228 -11.39 -27.97 11.30
N VAL A 229 -12.06 -27.76 12.44
CA VAL A 229 -11.58 -28.08 13.81
C VAL A 229 -12.58 -28.90 14.60
#